data_AF-E4Y0N9-F1
#
_entry.id   AF-E4Y0N9-F1
#
_cell.length_a   1.000
_cell.length_b   1.000
_cell.length_c   1.000
_cell.angle_alpha   90.00
_cell.angle_beta   90.00
_cell.angle_gamma   90.00
#
_symmetry.space_group_name_H-M   'P 1'
#
loop_
_entity.id
_entity.type
_entity.pdbx_description
1 polymer ?
#
loop_
_entity_poly.entity_id
_entity_poly.type
_entity_poly.pdbx_seq_one_letter_code
_entity_poly.pdbx_strand_id
1 'polypeptide(L)'
;MVILPARVNQIVTYLLEYNKDIGYCQGMNYIAGLILLVVREEEKAFWLLVCLIEVKYLYFLPRKDLIEIQEILPEDYFCRKMTGITRDCYVLGDLVKDRILGSSEDQDDQWNLVTVKWFICLYIDVLPIQTTLRIWDCLLFEGDTVLFRVGITLFNLRSSQLARASSIVDVMDGLGNFTIEKQVVNCHHFMNLLFEDKLAKVSREIIEEVRLLRKNN
;
A
#
# COMPACT_ATOMS: atom_id res chain seq x y z
N MET A 1 5.81 4.76 27.62
CA MET A 1 5.69 3.86 26.43
C MET A 1 4.36 3.09 26.39
N VAL A 2 3.74 2.74 27.54
CA VAL A 2 2.46 2.01 27.64
C VAL A 2 1.23 2.77 27.10
N ILE A 3 1.33 4.10 26.91
CA ILE A 3 0.20 4.94 26.47
C ILE A 3 -0.03 4.86 24.95
N LEU A 4 1.01 4.55 24.16
CA LEU A 4 0.92 4.60 22.70
C LEU A 4 -0.11 3.61 22.11
N PRO A 5 -0.16 2.33 22.52
CA PRO A 5 -1.17 1.40 22.01
C PRO A 5 -2.61 1.81 22.34
N ALA A 6 -2.84 2.36 23.54
CA ALA A 6 -4.18 2.83 23.94
C ALA A 6 -4.65 4.01 23.07
N ARG A 7 -3.76 4.96 22.80
CA ARG A 7 -4.04 6.12 21.92
C ARG A 7 -4.31 5.69 20.48
N VAL A 8 -3.55 4.73 19.96
CA VAL A 8 -3.77 4.18 18.60
C VAL A 8 -5.15 3.53 18.51
N ASN A 9 -5.51 2.66 19.46
CA ASN A 9 -6.82 2.02 19.48
C ASN A 9 -7.96 3.03 19.57
N GLN A 10 -7.77 4.10 20.35
CA GLN A 10 -8.75 5.18 20.48
C GLN A 10 -8.94 5.91 19.14
N ILE A 11 -7.87 6.29 18.45
CA ILE A 11 -7.93 6.95 17.14
C ILE A 11 -8.65 6.07 16.10
N VAL A 12 -8.32 4.79 16.02
CA VAL A 12 -8.97 3.85 15.09
C VAL A 12 -10.44 3.64 15.46
N THR A 13 -10.77 3.57 16.74
CA THR A 13 -12.17 3.50 17.19
C THR A 13 -12.96 4.72 16.75
N TYR A 14 -12.40 5.92 16.91
CA TYR A 14 -13.02 7.16 16.45
C TYR A 14 -13.23 7.18 14.93
N LEU A 15 -12.30 6.62 14.14
CA LEU A 15 -12.48 6.51 12.69
C LEU A 15 -13.70 5.65 12.32
N LEU A 16 -13.88 4.51 12.99
CA LEU A 16 -15.01 3.59 12.77
C LEU A 16 -16.33 4.15 13.32
N GLU A 17 -16.26 5.09 14.26
CA GLU A 17 -17.42 5.86 14.71
C GLU A 17 -17.80 6.96 13.73
N TYR A 18 -16.79 7.65 13.21
CA TYR A 18 -16.92 8.71 12.22
C TYR A 18 -17.55 8.20 10.91
N ASN A 19 -17.10 7.04 10.42
CA ASN A 19 -17.60 6.46 9.17
C ASN A 19 -17.88 4.96 9.29
N LYS A 20 -19.17 4.60 9.17
CA LYS A 20 -19.68 3.22 9.35
C LYS A 20 -19.49 2.32 8.12
N ASP A 21 -19.06 2.88 6.98
CA ASP A 21 -18.73 2.12 5.78
C ASP A 21 -17.33 1.50 5.88
N ILE A 22 -16.44 2.13 6.67
CA ILE A 22 -15.11 1.62 6.99
C ILE A 22 -15.23 0.39 7.89
N GLY A 23 -14.55 -0.69 7.51
CA GLY A 23 -14.40 -1.90 8.31
C GLY A 23 -13.08 -1.87 9.06
N TYR A 24 -13.07 -2.34 10.31
CA TYR A 24 -11.82 -2.51 11.04
C TYR A 24 -10.94 -3.58 10.38
N CYS A 25 -9.67 -3.25 10.15
CA CYS A 25 -8.65 -4.24 9.86
C CYS A 25 -7.40 -3.96 10.71
N GLN A 26 -6.68 -5.03 11.07
CA GLN A 26 -5.50 -4.92 11.93
C GLN A 26 -4.42 -3.98 11.34
N GLY A 27 -4.35 -3.87 10.01
CA GLY A 27 -3.46 -2.95 9.30
C GLY A 27 -3.59 -1.50 9.73
N MET A 28 -4.80 -1.05 10.09
CA MET A 28 -5.07 0.33 10.52
C MET A 28 -4.28 0.75 11.75
N ASN A 29 -4.00 -0.18 12.68
CA ASN A 29 -3.23 0.15 13.89
C ASN A 29 -1.78 0.49 13.55
N TYR A 30 -1.21 -0.12 12.50
CA TYR A 30 0.12 0.24 12.02
C TYR A 30 0.12 1.65 11.43
N ILE A 31 -0.87 1.96 10.58
CA ILE A 31 -1.03 3.26 9.94
C ILE A 31 -1.23 4.36 10.99
N ALA A 32 -2.20 4.20 11.88
CA ALA A 32 -2.47 5.13 12.97
C ALA A 32 -1.29 5.27 13.93
N GLY A 33 -0.59 4.16 14.22
CA GLY A 33 0.62 4.16 15.03
C GLY A 33 1.74 4.99 14.41
N LEU A 34 2.01 4.81 13.12
CA LEU A 34 3.04 5.57 12.41
C LEU A 34 2.67 7.07 12.36
N ILE A 35 1.43 7.39 12.00
CA ILE A 35 0.95 8.77 11.99
C ILE A 35 1.13 9.43 13.36
N LEU A 36 0.69 8.76 14.44
CA LEU A 36 0.79 9.29 15.79
C LEU A 36 2.25 9.45 16.25
N LEU A 37 3.16 8.56 15.83
CA LEU A 37 4.59 8.70 16.12
C LEU A 37 5.22 9.95 15.48
N VAL A 38 4.79 10.29 14.26
CA VAL A 38 5.31 11.45 13.52
C VAL A 38 4.66 12.75 13.99
N VAL A 39 3.32 12.78 14.05
CA VAL A 39 2.53 13.98 14.35
C VAL A 39 2.51 14.31 15.84
N ARG A 40 2.59 13.31 16.72
CA ARG A 40 2.63 13.40 18.20
C ARG A 40 1.38 14.02 18.87
N GLU A 41 0.42 14.51 18.10
CA GLU A 41 -0.86 15.05 18.54
C GLU A 41 -2.01 14.16 18.05
N GLU A 42 -2.89 13.71 18.96
CA GLU A 42 -3.98 12.77 18.66
C GLU A 42 -4.98 13.29 17.64
N GLU A 43 -5.45 14.53 17.81
CA GLU A 43 -6.47 15.12 16.95
C GLU A 43 -5.95 15.26 15.50
N LYS A 44 -4.73 15.77 15.34
CA LYS A 44 -4.08 15.87 14.02
C LYS A 44 -3.81 14.49 13.42
N ALA A 45 -3.42 13.52 14.24
CA ALA A 45 -3.21 12.15 13.81
C ALA A 45 -4.52 11.50 13.32
N PHE A 46 -5.63 11.75 14.02
CA PHE A 46 -6.96 11.31 13.61
C PHE A 46 -7.35 11.91 12.26
N TRP A 47 -7.26 13.24 12.09
CA TRP A 47 -7.62 13.86 10.82
C TRP A 47 -6.71 13.45 9.66
N LEU A 48 -5.42 13.24 9.90
CA LEU A 48 -4.52 12.72 8.86
C LEU A 48 -4.89 11.27 8.49
N LEU A 49 -5.28 10.44 9.45
CA LEU A 49 -5.78 9.09 9.19
C LEU A 49 -7.07 9.11 8.37
N VAL A 50 -8.00 10.02 8.70
CA VAL A 50 -9.22 10.26 7.92
C VAL A 50 -8.87 10.67 6.49
N CYS A 51 -7.98 11.65 6.28
CA CYS A 51 -7.57 12.06 4.94
C CYS A 51 -6.93 10.92 4.12
N LEU A 52 -6.19 10.03 4.77
CA LEU A 52 -5.50 8.92 4.11
C LEU A 52 -6.48 7.78 3.73
N ILE A 53 -7.41 7.44 4.62
CA ILE A 53 -8.33 6.29 4.46
C ILE A 53 -9.65 6.68 3.82
N GLU A 54 -10.18 7.86 4.12
CA GLU A 54 -11.49 8.33 3.69
C GLU A 54 -11.36 9.43 2.63
N VAL A 55 -11.75 9.05 1.42
CA VAL A 55 -11.86 9.95 0.27
C VAL A 55 -12.89 11.06 0.49
N LYS A 56 -14.00 10.73 1.16
CA LYS A 56 -15.15 11.64 1.30
C LYS A 56 -14.82 12.92 2.08
N TYR A 57 -13.91 12.87 3.04
CA TYR A 57 -13.50 14.05 3.81
C TYR A 57 -12.91 15.13 2.91
N LEU A 58 -12.12 14.76 1.90
CA LEU A 58 -11.55 15.76 1.02
C LEU A 58 -12.64 16.50 0.23
N TYR A 59 -13.79 15.89 -0.07
CA TYR A 59 -14.91 16.59 -0.71
C TYR A 59 -15.54 17.69 0.14
N PHE A 60 -15.31 17.71 1.45
CA PHE A 60 -15.80 18.73 2.38
C PHE A 60 -14.77 19.82 2.70
N LEU A 61 -13.57 19.77 2.12
CA LEU A 61 -12.56 20.82 2.33
C LEU A 61 -13.03 22.15 1.74
N PRO A 62 -12.92 23.28 2.50
CA PRO A 62 -13.16 24.60 1.95
C PRO A 62 -12.19 24.85 0.79
N ARG A 63 -12.69 25.30 -0.37
CA ARG A 63 -11.92 25.57 -1.61
C ARG A 63 -11.60 24.35 -2.50
N LYS A 64 -12.51 23.37 -2.59
CA LYS A 64 -12.43 22.26 -3.58
C LYS A 64 -12.29 22.74 -5.03
N ASP A 65 -12.77 23.93 -5.33
CA ASP A 65 -12.66 24.63 -6.61
C ASP A 65 -11.24 25.15 -6.92
N LEU A 66 -10.34 25.20 -5.94
CA LEU A 66 -8.97 25.71 -6.10
C LEU A 66 -7.89 24.61 -6.05
N ILE A 67 -8.24 23.38 -5.71
CA ILE A 67 -7.30 22.26 -5.61
C ILE A 67 -7.95 21.04 -6.26
N GLU A 68 -7.28 20.47 -7.25
CA GLU A 68 -7.66 19.16 -7.79
C GLU A 68 -7.43 18.13 -6.68
N ILE A 69 -8.52 17.75 -6.01
CA ILE A 69 -8.47 16.83 -4.87
C ILE A 69 -8.23 15.43 -5.43
N GLN A 70 -6.99 14.97 -5.34
CA GLN A 70 -6.61 13.62 -5.68
C GLN A 70 -6.93 12.68 -4.51
N GLU A 71 -7.66 11.60 -4.80
CA GLU A 71 -7.85 10.50 -3.86
C GLU A 71 -6.49 9.85 -3.57
N ILE A 72 -6.11 9.75 -2.29
CA ILE A 72 -4.84 9.12 -1.90
C ILE A 72 -4.95 7.61 -2.07
N LEU A 73 -6.07 7.02 -1.60
CA LEU A 73 -6.40 5.61 -1.74
C LEU A 73 -7.80 5.48 -2.35
N PRO A 74 -8.11 4.38 -3.07
CA PRO A 74 -9.45 4.12 -3.59
C PRO A 74 -10.49 3.99 -2.48
N GLU A 75 -11.74 4.45 -2.74
CA GLU A 75 -12.84 4.48 -1.76
C GLU A 75 -13.11 3.13 -1.07
N ASP A 76 -12.89 2.02 -1.77
CA ASP A 76 -13.23 0.67 -1.31
C ASP A 76 -12.07 -0.11 -0.67
N TYR A 77 -10.94 0.55 -0.38
CA TYR A 77 -9.76 -0.08 0.22
C TYR A 77 -10.04 -0.67 1.60
N PHE A 78 -10.57 0.16 2.50
CA PHE A 78 -10.82 -0.19 3.90
C PHE A 78 -12.30 -0.44 4.20
N CYS A 79 -13.11 -0.76 3.18
CA CYS A 79 -14.47 -1.24 3.40
C CYS A 79 -14.44 -2.61 4.10
N ARG A 80 -15.56 -3.05 4.70
CA ARG A 80 -15.64 -4.35 5.42
C ARG A 80 -15.22 -5.56 4.58
N LYS A 81 -15.43 -5.50 3.27
CA LYS A 81 -15.05 -6.57 2.33
C LYS A 81 -13.61 -6.42 1.80
N MET A 82 -12.96 -5.27 2.04
CA MET A 82 -11.63 -4.92 1.52
C MET A 82 -11.49 -5.21 0.02
N THR A 83 -12.53 -4.89 -0.76
CA THR A 83 -12.58 -5.17 -2.20
C THR A 83 -11.51 -4.40 -2.95
N GLY A 84 -11.21 -3.16 -2.54
CA GLY A 84 -10.18 -2.34 -3.17
C GLY A 84 -8.78 -2.92 -2.99
N ILE A 85 -8.43 -3.36 -1.77
CA ILE A 85 -7.15 -4.02 -1.49
C ILE A 85 -7.04 -5.33 -2.26
N THR A 86 -8.11 -6.14 -2.24
CA THR A 86 -8.13 -7.43 -2.93
C THR A 86 -7.93 -7.24 -4.44
N ARG A 87 -8.68 -6.31 -5.05
CA ARG A 87 -8.54 -5.93 -6.46
C ARG A 87 -7.10 -5.53 -6.78
N ASP A 88 -6.50 -4.70 -5.95
CA ASP A 88 -5.17 -4.16 -6.23
C ASP A 88 -4.04 -5.18 -6.02
N CYS A 89 -4.25 -6.20 -5.19
CA CYS A 89 -3.36 -7.35 -5.14
C CYS A 89 -3.34 -8.10 -6.49
N TYR A 90 -4.52 -8.28 -7.12
CA TYR A 90 -4.62 -8.85 -8.46
C TYR A 90 -4.02 -7.94 -9.53
N VAL A 91 -4.28 -6.63 -9.48
CA VAL A 91 -3.69 -5.65 -10.40
C VAL A 91 -2.16 -5.70 -10.31
N LEU A 92 -1.59 -5.75 -9.11
CA LEU A 92 -0.15 -5.91 -8.93
C LEU A 92 0.33 -7.24 -9.53
N GLY A 93 -0.39 -8.34 -9.30
CA GLY A 93 -0.09 -9.64 -9.89
C GLY A 93 -0.05 -9.60 -11.42
N ASP A 94 -1.05 -8.98 -12.06
CA ASP A 94 -1.13 -8.83 -13.52
C ASP A 94 0.05 -8.00 -14.06
N LEU A 95 0.37 -6.89 -13.40
CA LEU A 95 1.52 -6.05 -13.76
C LEU A 95 2.86 -6.79 -13.63
N VAL A 96 3.01 -7.61 -12.59
CA VAL A 96 4.23 -8.42 -12.36
C VAL A 96 4.33 -9.55 -13.39
N LYS A 97 3.23 -10.24 -13.69
CA LYS A 97 3.16 -11.27 -14.74
C LYS A 97 3.58 -10.71 -16.09
N ASP A 98 3.01 -9.57 -16.48
CA ASP A 98 3.30 -8.92 -17.76
C ASP A 98 4.77 -8.45 -17.85
N ARG A 99 5.31 -7.87 -16.78
CA ARG A 99 6.60 -7.16 -16.83
C ARG A 99 7.81 -7.96 -16.37
N ILE A 100 7.63 -8.98 -15.53
CA ILE A 100 8.73 -9.69 -14.86
C ILE A 100 8.73 -11.19 -15.18
N LEU A 101 7.60 -11.87 -14.97
CA LEU A 101 7.54 -13.33 -15.01
C LEU A 101 7.22 -13.88 -16.42
N GLY A 102 6.60 -13.07 -17.28
CA GLY A 102 6.00 -13.53 -18.54
C GLY A 102 4.66 -14.22 -18.31
N SER A 103 3.81 -14.24 -19.34
CA SER A 103 2.45 -14.80 -19.30
C SER A 103 2.45 -16.33 -19.21
N SER A 104 2.81 -16.92 -18.05
CA SER A 104 2.50 -18.32 -17.77
C SER A 104 1.10 -18.41 -17.16
N GLU A 105 0.17 -19.02 -17.89
CA GLU A 105 -1.26 -19.12 -17.52
C GLU A 105 -1.51 -19.91 -16.21
N ASP A 106 -0.53 -20.68 -15.73
CA ASP A 106 -0.73 -21.68 -14.66
C ASP A 106 -0.27 -21.27 -13.25
N GLN A 107 0.31 -20.07 -13.06
CA GLN A 107 0.56 -19.58 -11.70
C GLN A 107 -0.69 -18.88 -11.16
N ASP A 108 -1.46 -19.64 -10.37
CA ASP A 108 -2.43 -19.09 -9.42
C ASP A 108 -1.81 -17.89 -8.69
N ASP A 109 -2.61 -16.87 -8.38
CA ASP A 109 -2.20 -15.63 -7.72
C ASP A 109 -1.84 -15.85 -6.22
N GLN A 110 -0.99 -16.85 -5.98
CA GLN A 110 -0.50 -17.36 -4.70
C GLN A 110 0.20 -16.28 -3.89
N TRP A 111 0.84 -15.30 -4.55
CA TRP A 111 1.44 -14.13 -3.90
C TRP A 111 0.45 -13.20 -3.22
N ASN A 112 -0.86 -13.28 -3.50
CA ASN A 112 -1.86 -12.42 -2.86
C ASN A 112 -1.85 -12.54 -1.33
N LEU A 113 -1.50 -13.72 -0.79
CA LEU A 113 -1.35 -13.92 0.66
C LEU A 113 -0.26 -13.03 1.27
N VAL A 114 0.76 -12.68 0.50
CA VAL A 114 1.86 -11.79 0.92
C VAL A 114 1.52 -10.34 0.61
N THR A 115 1.06 -10.05 -0.60
CA THR A 115 0.85 -8.67 -1.07
C THR A 115 -0.33 -7.98 -0.39
N VAL A 116 -1.33 -8.72 0.12
CA VAL A 116 -2.40 -8.13 0.95
C VAL A 116 -1.83 -7.37 2.14
N LYS A 117 -0.78 -7.92 2.80
CA LYS A 117 -0.12 -7.23 3.92
C LYS A 117 0.56 -5.93 3.47
N TRP A 118 1.09 -5.89 2.25
CA TRP A 118 1.78 -4.72 1.72
C TRP A 118 0.80 -3.55 1.56
N PHE A 119 -0.35 -3.79 0.94
CA PHE A 119 -1.36 -2.74 0.73
C PHE A 119 -2.11 -2.38 2.01
N ILE A 120 -2.54 -3.36 2.82
CA ILE A 120 -3.34 -3.10 4.02
C ILE A 120 -2.57 -2.32 5.10
N CYS A 121 -1.25 -2.49 5.17
CA CYS A 121 -0.38 -1.76 6.08
C CYS A 121 0.38 -0.62 5.39
N LEU A 122 0.15 -0.36 4.09
CA LEU A 122 0.89 0.64 3.30
C LEU A 122 2.41 0.50 3.46
N TYR A 123 2.90 -0.74 3.33
CA TYR A 123 4.30 -1.17 3.52
C TYR A 123 4.89 -0.98 4.92
N ILE A 124 4.08 -0.56 5.90
CA ILE A 124 4.48 -0.64 7.31
C ILE A 124 4.61 -2.12 7.68
N ASP A 125 5.66 -2.45 8.43
CA ASP A 125 5.98 -3.83 8.82
C ASP A 125 6.35 -4.76 7.64
N VAL A 126 6.71 -4.16 6.51
CA VAL A 126 7.31 -4.84 5.33
C VAL A 126 8.70 -4.26 5.04
N LEU A 127 8.83 -2.94 5.07
CA LEU A 127 10.07 -2.23 4.79
C LEU A 127 10.60 -1.50 6.03
N PRO A 128 11.91 -1.16 6.08
CA PRO A 128 12.47 -0.32 7.13
C PRO A 128 11.77 1.03 7.20
N ILE A 129 11.57 1.54 8.42
CA ILE A 129 10.74 2.73 8.67
C ILE A 129 11.17 3.96 7.88
N GLN A 130 12.48 4.15 7.68
CA GLN A 130 13.03 5.26 6.91
C GLN A 130 12.60 5.20 5.44
N THR A 131 12.52 3.99 4.87
CA THR A 131 12.07 3.75 3.50
C THR A 131 10.56 3.88 3.39
N THR A 132 9.81 3.32 4.35
CA THR A 132 8.35 3.50 4.42
C THR A 132 7.95 4.97 4.47
N LEU A 133 8.65 5.80 5.26
CA LEU A 133 8.37 7.24 5.34
C LEU A 133 8.60 7.96 4.00
N ARG A 134 9.65 7.60 3.24
CA ARG A 134 9.89 8.17 1.90
C ARG A 134 8.85 7.73 0.87
N ILE A 135 8.36 6.50 0.97
CA ILE A 135 7.24 6.02 0.15
C ILE A 135 5.96 6.79 0.52
N TRP A 136 5.75 7.06 1.81
CA TRP A 136 4.60 7.83 2.28
C TRP A 136 4.65 9.31 1.85
N ASP A 137 5.83 9.92 1.79
CA ASP A 137 5.99 11.27 1.20
C ASP A 137 5.45 11.30 -0.24
N CYS A 138 5.75 10.27 -1.03
CA CYS A 138 5.20 10.11 -2.38
C CYS A 138 3.71 9.77 -2.36
N LEU A 139 3.25 8.86 -1.50
CA LEU A 139 1.83 8.49 -1.40
C LEU A 139 0.94 9.70 -1.13
N LEU A 140 1.37 10.57 -0.20
CA LEU A 140 0.63 11.79 0.14
C LEU A 140 0.69 12.86 -0.96
N PHE A 141 1.65 12.77 -1.89
CA PHE A 141 1.86 13.74 -2.96
C PHE A 141 1.23 13.32 -4.30
N GLU A 142 1.46 12.07 -4.74
CA GLU A 142 1.02 11.55 -6.04
C GLU A 142 -0.08 10.48 -5.94
N GLY A 143 -0.43 10.02 -4.73
CA GLY A 143 -1.44 8.99 -4.49
C GLY A 143 -0.92 7.55 -4.53
N ASP A 144 -1.85 6.60 -4.63
CA ASP A 144 -1.63 5.15 -4.56
C ASP A 144 -0.72 4.55 -5.64
N THR A 145 -0.43 5.28 -6.72
CA THR A 145 0.45 4.82 -7.81
C THR A 145 1.81 4.38 -7.28
N VAL A 146 2.36 5.08 -6.27
CA VAL A 146 3.65 4.71 -5.65
C VAL A 146 3.59 3.31 -5.03
N LEU A 147 2.44 2.86 -4.51
CA LEU A 147 2.31 1.56 -3.87
C LEU A 147 2.54 0.42 -4.89
N PHE A 148 2.11 0.61 -6.13
CA PHE A 148 2.36 -0.34 -7.22
C PHE A 148 3.81 -0.31 -7.67
N ARG A 149 4.41 0.90 -7.81
CA ARG A 149 5.84 1.04 -8.15
C ARG A 149 6.70 0.26 -7.14
N VAL A 150 6.39 0.41 -5.85
CA VAL A 150 7.10 -0.28 -4.76
C VAL A 150 6.92 -1.79 -4.89
N GLY A 151 5.67 -2.24 -5.08
CA GLY A 151 5.37 -3.66 -5.25
C GLY A 151 6.17 -4.29 -6.39
N ILE A 152 6.09 -3.70 -7.59
CA ILE A 152 6.82 -4.16 -8.78
C ILE A 152 8.34 -4.19 -8.52
N THR A 153 8.88 -3.15 -7.89
CA THR A 153 10.31 -3.09 -7.55
C THR A 153 10.70 -4.25 -6.63
N LEU A 154 9.93 -4.53 -5.58
CA LEU A 154 10.20 -5.65 -4.67
C LEU A 154 10.14 -7.01 -5.37
N PHE A 155 9.18 -7.20 -6.27
CA PHE A 155 9.12 -8.40 -7.12
C PHE A 155 10.35 -8.51 -8.03
N ASN A 156 10.78 -7.41 -8.62
CA ASN A 156 11.95 -7.38 -9.51
C ASN A 156 13.24 -7.75 -8.75
N LEU A 157 13.43 -7.23 -7.53
CA LEU A 157 14.56 -7.58 -6.65
C LEU A 157 14.62 -9.08 -6.35
N ARG A 158 13.47 -9.76 -6.30
CA ARG A 158 13.34 -11.18 -5.95
C ARG A 158 13.00 -12.07 -7.14
N SER A 159 13.01 -11.55 -8.36
CA SER A 159 12.67 -12.25 -9.60
C SER A 159 13.42 -13.59 -9.76
N SER A 160 14.73 -13.60 -9.48
CA SER A 160 15.55 -14.82 -9.54
C SER A 160 15.25 -15.88 -8.47
N GLN A 161 14.69 -15.49 -7.33
CA GLN A 161 14.22 -16.41 -6.29
C GLN A 161 12.84 -16.95 -6.65
N LEU A 162 11.94 -16.06 -7.11
CA LEU A 162 10.60 -16.41 -7.58
C LEU A 162 10.64 -17.37 -8.78
N ALA A 163 11.58 -17.20 -9.71
CA ALA A 163 11.75 -18.10 -10.84
C ALA A 163 12.15 -19.54 -10.41
N ARG A 164 12.68 -19.71 -9.19
CA ARG A 164 13.04 -21.01 -8.61
C ARG A 164 11.99 -21.53 -7.63
N ALA A 165 10.98 -20.74 -7.31
CA ALA A 165 9.92 -21.12 -6.39
C ALA A 165 9.08 -22.22 -7.02
N SER A 166 8.85 -23.30 -6.27
CA SER A 166 8.04 -24.45 -6.71
C SER A 166 6.77 -24.63 -5.88
N SER A 167 6.66 -23.85 -4.80
CA SER A 167 5.56 -23.90 -3.85
C SER A 167 5.20 -22.50 -3.34
N ILE A 168 4.00 -22.38 -2.79
CA ILE A 168 3.55 -21.16 -2.08
C ILE A 168 4.53 -20.76 -0.97
N VAL A 169 5.14 -21.73 -0.28
CA VAL A 169 6.09 -21.47 0.82
C VAL A 169 7.34 -20.79 0.29
N ASP A 170 7.85 -21.24 -0.87
CA ASP A 170 9.02 -20.63 -1.52
C ASP A 170 8.72 -19.19 -1.97
N VAL A 171 7.51 -18.94 -2.48
CA VAL A 171 7.06 -17.58 -2.85
C VAL A 171 6.98 -16.69 -1.62
N MET A 172 6.41 -17.19 -0.52
CA MET A 172 6.29 -16.45 0.74
C MET A 172 7.66 -16.13 1.37
N ASP A 173 8.61 -17.06 1.32
CA ASP A 173 9.97 -16.83 1.80
C ASP A 173 10.73 -15.86 0.89
N GLY A 174 10.60 -16.03 -0.43
CA GLY A 174 11.23 -15.17 -1.43
C GLY A 174 10.76 -13.72 -1.37
N LEU A 175 9.47 -13.49 -1.08
CA LEU A 175 8.85 -12.17 -0.89
C LEU A 175 8.80 -11.72 0.58
N GLY A 176 9.45 -12.46 1.48
CA GLY A 176 9.55 -12.15 2.89
C GLY A 176 10.81 -11.33 3.23
N ASN A 177 10.85 -10.81 4.46
CA ASN A 177 12.06 -10.31 5.11
C ASN A 177 12.80 -9.15 4.41
N PHE A 178 12.10 -8.27 3.69
CA PHE A 178 12.70 -7.07 3.10
C PHE A 178 13.29 -6.08 4.12
N THR A 179 12.89 -6.16 5.40
CA THR A 179 13.36 -5.27 6.48
C THR A 179 14.86 -5.35 6.74
N ILE A 180 15.52 -6.44 6.38
CA ILE A 180 16.97 -6.65 6.57
C ILE A 180 17.75 -6.55 5.26
N GLU A 181 17.09 -6.32 4.13
CA GLU A 181 17.72 -6.32 2.82
C GLU A 181 18.46 -5.01 2.56
N LYS A 182 19.77 -5.11 2.25
CA LYS A 182 20.65 -3.93 2.09
C LYS A 182 20.13 -2.91 1.07
N GLN A 183 19.49 -3.39 0.01
CA GLN A 183 18.94 -2.53 -1.05
C GLN A 183 17.75 -1.70 -0.58
N VAL A 184 17.00 -2.18 0.43
CA VAL A 184 15.80 -1.53 0.97
C VAL A 184 16.13 -0.68 2.20
N VAL A 185 17.16 -1.06 2.99
CA VAL A 185 17.58 -0.33 4.20
C VAL A 185 18.06 1.09 3.90
N ASN A 186 18.76 1.30 2.77
CA ASN A 186 19.10 2.65 2.34
C ASN A 186 17.93 3.25 1.55
N CYS A 187 17.12 4.07 2.22
CA CYS A 187 15.93 4.68 1.62
C CYS A 187 16.25 5.50 0.35
N HIS A 188 17.36 6.25 0.30
CA HIS A 188 17.71 7.03 -0.89
C HIS A 188 18.02 6.12 -2.08
N HIS A 189 18.78 5.06 -1.86
CA HIS A 189 19.07 4.09 -2.89
C HIS A 189 17.80 3.39 -3.37
N PHE A 190 16.92 2.97 -2.45
CA PHE A 190 15.65 2.34 -2.80
C PHE A 190 14.74 3.28 -3.61
N MET A 191 14.63 4.56 -3.23
CA MET A 191 13.83 5.53 -3.99
C MET A 191 14.42 5.77 -5.39
N ASN A 192 15.74 5.79 -5.55
CA ASN A 192 16.36 5.88 -6.88
C ASN A 192 16.01 4.65 -7.72
N LEU A 193 16.14 3.44 -7.16
CA LEU A 193 15.72 2.21 -7.84
C LEU A 193 14.24 2.28 -8.26
N LEU A 194 13.36 2.70 -7.35
CA LEU A 194 11.92 2.82 -7.57
C LEU A 194 11.56 3.71 -8.78
N PHE A 195 12.27 4.84 -8.95
CA PHE A 195 11.99 5.80 -10.01
C PHE A 195 12.77 5.57 -11.30
N GLU A 196 13.92 4.90 -11.23
CA GLU A 196 14.74 4.54 -12.40
C GLU A 196 14.34 3.20 -13.02
N ASP A 197 13.71 2.31 -12.26
CA ASP A 197 13.27 1.00 -12.74
C ASP A 197 12.18 1.17 -13.80
N LYS A 198 12.53 0.81 -15.05
CA LYS A 198 11.64 0.87 -16.21
C LYS A 198 10.43 -0.05 -16.04
N LEU A 199 10.58 -1.17 -15.33
CA LEU A 199 9.49 -2.11 -15.05
C LEU A 199 8.53 -1.52 -14.01
N ALA A 200 9.06 -0.82 -13.01
CA ALA A 200 8.26 -0.11 -12.01
C ALA A 200 7.59 1.17 -12.54
N LYS A 201 7.92 1.62 -13.76
CA LYS A 201 7.28 2.77 -14.39
C LYS A 201 5.83 2.44 -14.76
N VAL A 202 4.92 2.69 -13.83
CA VAL A 202 3.47 2.54 -14.00
C VAL A 202 2.79 3.90 -13.80
N SER A 203 1.83 4.22 -14.65
CA SER A 203 1.01 5.43 -14.54
C SER A 203 -0.35 5.10 -13.94
N ARG A 204 -1.04 6.13 -13.46
CA ARG A 204 -2.38 5.99 -12.88
C ARG A 204 -3.36 5.42 -13.90
N GLU A 205 -3.26 5.84 -15.17
CA GLU A 205 -4.13 5.39 -16.26
C GLU A 205 -4.02 3.87 -16.46
N ILE A 206 -2.79 3.33 -16.43
CA ILE A 206 -2.54 1.89 -16.55
C ILE A 206 -3.16 1.14 -15.37
N ILE A 207 -3.00 1.65 -14.14
CA ILE A 207 -3.58 1.03 -12.95
C ILE A 207 -5.11 1.02 -13.05
N GLU A 208 -5.73 2.14 -13.42
CA GLU A 208 -7.18 2.23 -13.59
C GLU A 208 -7.70 1.32 -14.70
N GLU A 209 -7.00 1.20 -15.83
CA GLU A 209 -7.35 0.29 -16.91
C GLU A 209 -7.39 -1.17 -16.40
N VAL A 210 -6.35 -1.62 -15.70
CA VAL A 210 -6.30 -2.98 -15.16
C VAL A 210 -7.35 -3.19 -14.06
N ARG A 211 -7.60 -2.18 -13.21
CA ARG A 211 -8.71 -2.20 -12.23
C ARG A 211 -10.06 -2.39 -12.89
N LEU A 212 -10.31 -1.74 -14.02
CA LEU A 212 -11.57 -1.85 -14.77
C LEU A 212 -11.72 -3.23 -15.42
N LEU A 213 -10.65 -3.78 -15.99
CA LEU A 213 -10.67 -5.15 -16.55
C LEU A 213 -11.06 -6.18 -15.50
N ARG A 214 -10.54 -6.05 -14.27
CA ARG A 214 -10.85 -6.94 -13.14
C ARG A 214 -12.22 -6.69 -12.49
N LYS A 215 -12.87 -5.55 -12.71
CA LYS A 215 -14.27 -5.32 -12.26
C LYS A 215 -15.30 -6.09 -13.08
N ASN A 216 -14.94 -6.46 -14.31
CA ASN A 216 -15.84 -7.10 -15.29
C ASN A 216 -15.75 -8.64 -15.32
N ASN A 217 -14.84 -9.23 -14.53
CA ASN A 217 -14.65 -10.67 -14.35
C ASN A 217 -15.06 -11.09 -12.93
#